data_AF-A0AAD8TH95-F1
#
_entry.id   AF-A0AAD8TH95-F1
#
_cell.length_a   1.000
_cell.length_b   1.000
_cell.length_c   1.000
_cell.angle_alpha   90.00
_cell.angle_beta   90.00
_cell.angle_gamma   90.00
#
_symmetry.space_group_name_H-M   'P 1'
#
loop_
_entity.id
_entity.type
_entity.pdbx_description
1 polymer ?
#
loop_
_entity_poly.entity_id
_entity_poly.type
_entity_poly.pdbx_seq_one_letter_code
_entity_poly.pdbx_strand_id
1 'polypeptide(L)'
;MEKEWCRADACEVTSREGNRGVASIEMFFSSFRAYAKAAAAETESRLTRLETADKTVEDRRTALYNRLVASYHKAKIERGDMARELEAAKAAAVRVPQLEEDLRAAHALCTEREKAVQAAAAKAQETEGELARLRRLQANHITELDSIKRVEQEKVDNLSKRLEEVDQQRLKLRDEVTSKSNELTATAKSWVAEISALDRGLAVGRDLPAVASRIFRLLICFIFAAAFPEAQEEALAAAGRAREARRQATGEESSAHFFMDDYLASMAAPVEPITMLGYELRKAVEELFRLLWPTEI
;
A
#
# COMPACT_ATOMS: atom_id res chain seq x y z
N MET A 1 74.50 -127.18 -30.12
CA MET A 1 75.43 -126.71 -29.08
C MET A 1 75.47 -127.67 -27.89
N GLU A 2 74.37 -128.00 -27.21
CA GLU A 2 74.38 -128.91 -26.03
C GLU A 2 75.11 -130.26 -26.21
N LYS A 3 75.03 -130.91 -27.38
CA LYS A 3 75.73 -132.19 -27.65
C LYS A 3 77.26 -132.08 -27.77
N GLU A 4 77.77 -130.95 -28.26
CA GLU A 4 79.22 -130.70 -28.28
C GLU A 4 79.74 -130.27 -26.90
N TRP A 5 78.84 -129.79 -26.03
CA TRP A 5 79.18 -129.33 -24.68
C TRP A 5 79.43 -130.50 -23.72
N CYS A 6 78.61 -131.56 -23.76
CA CYS A 6 78.85 -132.77 -22.94
C CYS A 6 80.18 -133.48 -23.26
N ARG A 7 80.75 -133.29 -24.45
CA ARG A 7 82.06 -133.85 -24.82
C ARG A 7 83.22 -133.07 -24.24
N ALA A 8 83.05 -131.77 -24.04
CA ALA A 8 84.11 -130.90 -23.57
C ALA A 8 84.20 -130.89 -22.03
N ASP A 9 83.12 -131.25 -21.33
CA ASP A 9 83.12 -131.60 -19.88
C ASP A 9 83.83 -132.93 -19.56
N ALA A 10 84.21 -133.74 -20.55
CA ALA A 10 84.93 -135.00 -20.34
C ALA A 10 86.46 -134.89 -20.53
N CYS A 11 86.98 -133.70 -20.83
CA CYS A 11 88.41 -133.48 -21.02
C CYS A 11 89.12 -133.19 -19.68
N GLU A 12 90.13 -134.02 -19.34
CA GLU A 12 90.99 -133.81 -18.17
C GLU A 12 91.73 -132.46 -18.30
N VAL A 13 91.58 -131.60 -17.29
CA VAL A 13 92.33 -130.34 -17.19
C VAL A 13 93.33 -130.48 -16.03
N THR A 14 94.58 -130.11 -16.28
CA THR A 14 95.63 -130.13 -15.25
C THR A 14 95.61 -128.80 -14.50
N SER A 15 95.46 -128.87 -13.18
CA SER A 15 95.62 -127.68 -12.33
C SER A 15 97.06 -127.17 -12.41
N ARG A 16 97.27 -125.89 -12.04
CA ARG A 16 98.59 -125.24 -12.03
C ARG A 16 99.61 -125.92 -11.09
N GLU A 17 99.14 -126.79 -10.20
CA GLU A 17 99.92 -127.57 -9.23
C GLU A 17 100.12 -129.04 -9.66
N GLY A 18 99.72 -129.41 -10.89
CA GLY A 18 99.98 -130.73 -11.48
C GLY A 18 98.93 -131.80 -11.19
N ASN A 19 97.90 -131.51 -10.40
CA ASN A 19 96.80 -132.44 -10.14
C ASN A 19 95.82 -132.48 -11.31
N ARG A 20 95.47 -133.68 -11.79
CA ARG A 20 94.47 -133.91 -12.85
C ARG A 20 93.07 -133.89 -12.27
N GLY A 21 92.19 -133.10 -12.86
CA GLY A 21 90.78 -133.05 -12.51
C GLY A 21 89.91 -132.59 -13.67
N VAL A 22 88.62 -132.91 -13.62
CA VAL A 22 87.66 -132.45 -14.62
C VAL A 22 87.19 -131.05 -14.20
N ALA A 23 87.61 -130.01 -14.92
CA ALA A 23 87.05 -128.68 -14.72
C ALA A 23 85.84 -128.53 -15.65
N SER A 24 84.62 -128.57 -15.10
CA SER A 24 83.44 -128.45 -15.96
C SER A 24 83.42 -127.06 -16.61
N ILE A 25 83.16 -127.05 -17.91
CA ILE A 25 82.96 -125.87 -18.74
C ILE A 25 81.80 -125.02 -18.21
N GLU A 26 80.90 -125.64 -17.44
CA GLU A 26 79.89 -124.99 -16.61
C GLU A 26 80.49 -123.90 -15.70
N MET A 27 81.68 -124.10 -15.11
CA MET A 27 82.35 -123.06 -14.32
C MET A 27 82.81 -121.88 -15.18
N PHE A 28 83.37 -122.11 -16.37
CA PHE A 28 83.82 -121.05 -17.27
C PHE A 28 82.65 -120.19 -17.81
N PHE A 29 81.53 -120.82 -18.15
CA PHE A 29 80.34 -120.11 -18.62
C PHE A 29 79.45 -119.59 -17.49
N SER A 30 79.62 -120.04 -16.24
CA SER A 30 78.93 -119.44 -15.09
C SER A 30 79.33 -117.98 -14.89
N SER A 31 80.64 -117.68 -14.97
CA SER A 31 81.18 -116.31 -14.92
C SER A 31 80.73 -115.46 -16.10
N PHE A 32 80.68 -116.03 -17.32
CA PHE A 32 80.22 -115.31 -18.50
C PHE A 32 78.70 -115.05 -18.48
N ARG A 33 77.89 -116.03 -18.05
CA ARG A 33 76.44 -115.83 -17.85
C ARG A 33 76.15 -114.81 -16.76
N ALA A 34 76.91 -114.84 -15.65
CA ALA A 34 76.77 -113.85 -14.59
C ALA A 34 77.11 -112.43 -15.12
N TYR A 35 78.20 -112.30 -15.88
CA TYR A 35 78.57 -111.04 -16.53
C TYR A 35 77.51 -110.58 -17.55
N ALA A 36 77.04 -111.46 -18.43
CA ALA A 36 76.02 -111.13 -19.43
C ALA A 36 74.67 -110.74 -18.79
N LYS A 37 74.27 -111.40 -17.69
CA LYS A 37 73.08 -111.02 -16.91
C LYS A 37 73.26 -109.67 -16.21
N ALA A 38 74.44 -109.42 -15.62
CA ALA A 38 74.75 -108.14 -15.01
C ALA A 38 74.75 -107.00 -16.03
N ALA A 39 75.36 -107.22 -17.21
CA ALA A 39 75.36 -106.26 -18.31
C ALA A 39 73.95 -106.01 -18.86
N ALA A 40 73.14 -107.06 -19.04
CA ALA A 40 71.74 -106.92 -19.46
C ALA A 40 70.92 -106.12 -18.43
N ALA A 41 71.06 -106.44 -17.14
CA ALA A 41 70.39 -105.71 -16.06
C ALA A 41 70.86 -104.24 -15.97
N GLU A 42 72.14 -103.96 -16.22
CA GLU A 42 72.67 -102.59 -16.28
C GLU A 42 72.10 -101.84 -17.49
N THR A 43 72.03 -102.47 -18.67
CA THR A 43 71.44 -101.84 -19.86
C THR A 43 69.93 -101.59 -19.69
N GLU A 44 69.21 -102.51 -19.06
CA GLU A 44 67.78 -102.36 -18.74
C GLU A 44 67.57 -101.25 -17.68
N SER A 45 68.44 -101.17 -16.66
CA SER A 45 68.43 -100.06 -15.71
C SER A 45 68.75 -98.72 -16.38
N ARG A 46 69.65 -98.68 -17.37
CA ARG A 46 69.93 -97.47 -18.15
C ARG A 46 68.77 -97.08 -19.04
N LEU A 47 68.13 -98.04 -19.71
CA LEU A 47 66.96 -97.80 -20.55
C LEU A 47 65.82 -97.21 -19.72
N THR A 48 65.48 -97.83 -18.59
CA THR A 48 64.42 -97.35 -17.69
C THR A 48 64.72 -95.95 -17.11
N ARG A 49 65.99 -95.63 -16.82
CA ARG A 49 66.41 -94.27 -16.44
C ARG A 49 66.25 -93.26 -17.57
N LEU A 50 66.54 -93.65 -18.81
CA LEU A 50 66.35 -92.78 -19.97
C LEU A 50 64.87 -92.57 -20.27
N GLU A 51 64.03 -93.61 -20.22
CA GLU A 51 62.58 -93.51 -20.39
C GLU A 51 61.93 -92.64 -19.32
N THR A 52 62.37 -92.76 -18.06
CA THR A 52 61.90 -91.87 -16.99
C THR A 52 62.38 -90.44 -17.19
N ALA A 53 63.64 -90.22 -17.58
CA ALA A 53 64.14 -88.88 -17.89
C ALA A 53 63.37 -88.24 -19.06
N ASP A 54 63.15 -88.99 -20.15
CA ASP A 54 62.38 -88.54 -21.31
C ASP A 54 60.95 -88.17 -20.92
N LYS A 55 60.28 -89.01 -20.13
CA LYS A 55 58.95 -88.71 -19.59
C LYS A 55 58.94 -87.44 -18.72
N THR A 56 59.94 -87.23 -17.87
CA THR A 56 60.02 -85.97 -17.09
C THR A 56 60.26 -84.74 -17.95
N VAL A 57 60.99 -84.87 -19.07
CA VAL A 57 61.19 -83.79 -20.03
C VAL A 57 59.89 -83.50 -20.78
N GLU A 58 59.16 -84.55 -21.20
CA GLU A 58 57.84 -84.46 -21.83
C GLU A 58 56.82 -83.77 -20.91
N ASP A 59 56.77 -84.16 -19.64
CA ASP A 59 55.89 -83.57 -18.62
C ASP A 59 56.24 -82.10 -18.37
N ARG A 60 57.54 -81.77 -18.27
CA ARG A 60 58.00 -80.38 -18.12
C ARG A 60 57.66 -79.54 -19.35
N ARG A 61 57.84 -80.07 -20.56
CA ARG A 61 57.50 -79.40 -21.81
C ARG A 61 56.01 -79.11 -21.86
N THR A 62 55.18 -80.08 -21.51
CA THR A 62 53.72 -79.96 -21.47
C THR A 62 53.29 -78.92 -20.43
N ALA A 63 53.89 -78.93 -19.23
CA ALA A 63 53.62 -77.94 -18.19
C ALA A 63 54.00 -76.51 -18.62
N LEU A 64 55.17 -76.33 -19.25
CA LEU A 64 55.60 -75.03 -19.78
C LEU A 64 54.68 -74.54 -20.89
N TYR A 65 54.29 -75.42 -21.82
CA TYR A 65 53.36 -75.08 -22.89
C TYR A 65 52.00 -74.65 -22.33
N ASN A 66 51.43 -75.40 -21.40
CA ASN A 66 50.16 -75.06 -20.75
C ASN A 66 50.24 -73.71 -20.02
N ARG A 67 51.35 -73.43 -19.34
CA ARG A 67 51.57 -72.14 -18.67
C ARG A 67 51.68 -70.99 -19.67
N LEU A 68 52.37 -71.19 -20.79
CA LEU A 68 52.48 -70.20 -21.86
C LEU A 68 51.12 -69.90 -22.49
N VAL A 69 50.34 -70.93 -22.80
CA VAL A 69 48.99 -70.82 -23.36
C VAL A 69 48.06 -70.09 -22.40
N ALA A 70 48.08 -70.43 -21.10
CA ALA A 70 47.30 -69.74 -20.09
C ALA A 70 47.69 -68.25 -19.97
N SER A 71 48.99 -67.93 -19.99
CA SER A 71 49.48 -66.56 -19.97
C SER A 71 49.05 -65.78 -21.22
N TYR A 72 49.09 -66.41 -22.39
CA TYR A 72 48.64 -65.80 -23.64
C TYR A 72 47.14 -65.50 -23.62
N HIS A 73 46.31 -66.45 -23.17
CA HIS A 73 44.88 -66.22 -23.05
C HIS A 73 44.54 -65.12 -22.05
N LYS A 74 45.23 -65.07 -20.91
CA LYS A 74 45.08 -63.98 -19.93
C LYS A 74 45.39 -62.62 -20.55
N ALA A 75 46.55 -62.47 -21.19
CA ALA A 75 46.94 -61.23 -21.85
C ALA A 75 45.97 -60.84 -22.99
N LYS A 76 45.43 -61.81 -23.72
CA LYS A 76 44.42 -61.57 -24.77
C LYS A 76 43.11 -61.02 -24.20
N ILE A 77 42.67 -61.53 -23.05
CA ILE A 77 41.47 -61.04 -22.35
C ILE A 77 41.72 -59.62 -21.85
N GLU A 78 42.82 -59.38 -21.13
CA GLU A 78 43.20 -58.06 -20.62
C GLU A 78 43.28 -57.02 -21.73
N ARG A 79 43.87 -57.37 -22.88
CA ARG A 79 43.92 -56.47 -24.05
C ARG A 79 42.52 -56.16 -24.60
N GLY A 80 41.61 -57.14 -24.58
CA GLY A 80 40.22 -56.96 -24.98
C GLY A 80 39.45 -56.05 -24.02
N ASP A 81 39.68 -56.17 -22.71
CA ASP A 81 39.07 -55.33 -21.68
C ASP A 81 39.58 -53.89 -21.78
N MET A 82 40.90 -53.68 -21.91
CA MET A 82 41.50 -52.35 -22.10
C MET A 82 40.99 -51.66 -23.38
N ALA A 83 40.74 -52.42 -24.45
CA ALA A 83 40.16 -51.88 -25.67
C ALA A 83 38.70 -51.43 -25.47
N ARG A 84 37.91 -52.19 -24.70
CA ARG A 84 36.53 -51.80 -24.35
C ARG A 84 36.50 -50.55 -23.46
N GLU A 85 37.39 -50.46 -22.48
CA GLU A 85 37.52 -49.27 -21.64
C GLU A 85 37.95 -48.03 -22.44
N LEU A 86 38.88 -48.20 -23.38
CA LEU A 86 39.30 -47.11 -24.26
C LEU A 86 38.16 -46.61 -25.15
N GLU A 87 37.36 -47.51 -25.73
CA GLU A 87 36.18 -47.11 -26.53
C GLU A 87 35.10 -46.44 -25.66
N ALA A 88 34.88 -46.92 -24.44
CA ALA A 88 33.98 -46.26 -23.48
C ALA A 88 34.48 -44.84 -23.12
N ALA A 89 35.79 -44.68 -22.89
CA ALA A 89 36.40 -43.39 -22.60
C ALA A 89 36.30 -42.42 -23.80
N LYS A 90 36.51 -42.90 -25.02
CA LYS A 90 36.30 -42.09 -26.24
C LYS A 90 34.83 -41.67 -26.39
N ALA A 91 33.89 -42.59 -26.18
CA ALA A 91 32.46 -42.29 -26.25
C ALA A 91 32.04 -41.24 -25.19
N ALA A 92 32.64 -41.28 -24.00
CA ALA A 92 32.43 -40.27 -22.96
C ALA A 92 33.06 -38.92 -23.34
N ALA A 93 34.27 -38.92 -23.90
CA ALA A 93 34.98 -37.71 -24.33
C ALA A 93 34.21 -36.91 -25.40
N VAL A 94 33.48 -37.60 -26.29
CA VAL A 94 32.62 -36.94 -27.30
C VAL A 94 31.52 -36.09 -26.66
N ARG A 95 31.07 -36.41 -25.43
CA ARG A 95 30.02 -35.65 -24.73
C ARG A 95 30.55 -34.44 -23.95
N VAL A 96 31.86 -34.37 -23.69
CA VAL A 96 32.47 -33.29 -22.91
C VAL A 96 32.23 -31.90 -23.51
N PRO A 97 32.40 -31.66 -24.83
CA PRO A 97 32.16 -30.34 -25.41
C PRO A 97 30.71 -29.88 -25.26
N GLN A 98 29.74 -30.80 -25.40
CA GLN A 98 28.32 -30.48 -25.21
C GLN A 98 28.05 -30.08 -23.75
N LEU A 99 28.60 -30.82 -22.78
CA LEU A 99 28.44 -30.49 -21.37
C LEU A 99 29.10 -29.14 -21.01
N GLU A 100 30.24 -28.82 -21.62
CA GLU A 100 30.88 -27.51 -21.44
C GLU A 100 30.08 -26.36 -22.05
N GLU A 101 29.38 -26.59 -23.15
CA GLU A 101 28.46 -25.63 -23.76
C GLU A 101 27.21 -25.44 -22.91
N ASP A 102 26.60 -26.54 -22.46
CA ASP A 102 25.44 -26.52 -21.56
C ASP A 102 25.77 -25.80 -20.24
N LEU A 103 26.97 -26.03 -19.68
CA LEU A 103 27.45 -25.35 -18.48
C LEU A 103 27.63 -23.84 -18.72
N ARG A 104 28.20 -23.45 -19.87
CA ARG A 104 28.33 -22.03 -20.26
C ARG A 104 26.95 -21.37 -20.43
N ALA A 105 26.00 -22.05 -21.07
CA ALA A 105 24.64 -21.57 -21.21
C ALA A 105 23.93 -21.41 -19.85
N ALA A 106 24.08 -22.39 -18.95
CA ALA A 106 23.54 -22.32 -17.61
C ALA A 106 24.14 -21.15 -16.80
N HIS A 107 25.45 -20.93 -16.89
CA HIS A 107 26.09 -19.77 -16.26
C HIS A 107 25.58 -18.44 -16.82
N ALA A 108 25.41 -18.32 -18.14
CA ALA A 108 24.83 -17.13 -18.75
C ALA A 108 23.42 -16.84 -18.21
N LEU A 109 22.54 -17.85 -18.16
CA LEU A 109 21.19 -17.73 -17.60
C LEU A 109 21.21 -17.33 -16.11
N CYS A 110 22.13 -17.88 -15.31
CA CYS A 110 22.31 -17.47 -13.92
C CYS A 110 22.67 -15.98 -13.81
N THR A 111 23.61 -15.49 -14.62
CA THR A 111 24.01 -14.07 -14.59
C THR A 111 22.90 -13.13 -15.05
N GLU A 112 22.11 -13.51 -16.04
CA GLU A 112 20.94 -12.73 -16.48
C GLU A 112 19.87 -12.68 -15.39
N ARG A 113 19.61 -13.81 -14.73
CA ARG A 113 18.67 -13.89 -13.61
C ARG A 113 19.13 -13.03 -12.44
N GLU A 114 20.42 -13.05 -12.09
CA GLU A 114 20.98 -12.19 -11.04
C GLU A 114 20.81 -10.71 -11.37
N LYS A 115 21.09 -10.29 -12.61
CA LYS A 115 20.86 -8.91 -13.06
C LYS A 115 19.38 -8.53 -12.99
N ALA A 116 18.48 -9.42 -13.40
CA ALA A 116 17.04 -9.19 -13.31
C ALA A 116 16.56 -9.04 -11.86
N VAL A 117 17.08 -9.86 -10.95
CA VAL A 117 16.80 -9.78 -9.51
C VAL A 117 17.31 -8.46 -8.93
N GLN A 118 18.53 -8.04 -9.27
CA GLN A 118 19.09 -6.75 -8.83
C GLN A 118 18.26 -5.56 -9.35
N ALA A 119 17.84 -5.60 -10.62
CA ALA A 119 16.98 -4.57 -11.19
C ALA A 119 15.59 -4.51 -10.53
N ALA A 120 15.02 -5.68 -10.21
CA ALA A 120 13.76 -5.77 -9.49
C ALA A 120 13.88 -5.23 -8.04
N ALA A 121 15.00 -5.54 -7.36
CA ALA A 121 15.28 -5.03 -6.02
C ALA A 121 15.44 -3.50 -6.01
N ALA A 122 16.13 -2.93 -7.00
CA ALA A 122 16.26 -1.48 -7.14
C ALA A 122 14.90 -0.79 -7.34
N LYS A 123 14.03 -1.36 -8.20
CA LYS A 123 12.66 -0.86 -8.39
C LYS A 123 11.82 -0.98 -7.12
N ALA A 124 11.93 -2.09 -6.40
CA ALA A 124 11.23 -2.25 -5.12
C ALA A 124 11.65 -1.16 -4.12
N GLN A 125 12.94 -0.90 -3.99
CA GLN A 125 13.47 0.14 -3.10
C GLN A 125 12.98 1.55 -3.50
N GLU A 126 12.91 1.86 -4.80
CA GLU A 126 12.34 3.10 -5.30
C GLU A 126 10.87 3.24 -4.91
N THR A 127 10.06 2.21 -5.15
CA THR A 127 8.62 2.21 -4.80
C THR A 127 8.39 2.32 -3.28
N GLU A 128 9.24 1.70 -2.46
CA GLU A 128 9.19 1.85 -1.00
C GLU A 128 9.52 3.28 -0.58
N GLY A 129 10.50 3.92 -1.24
CA GLY A 129 10.84 5.33 -1.03
C GLY A 129 9.70 6.27 -1.38
N GLU A 130 9.03 6.06 -2.51
CA GLU A 130 7.83 6.82 -2.91
C GLU A 130 6.68 6.63 -1.93
N LEU A 131 6.44 5.40 -1.49
CA LEU A 131 5.40 5.09 -0.52
C LEU A 131 5.68 5.76 0.84
N ALA A 132 6.94 5.78 1.29
CA ALA A 132 7.35 6.52 2.48
C ALA A 132 7.13 8.03 2.32
N ARG A 133 7.42 8.60 1.15
CA ARG A 133 7.15 10.02 0.83
C ARG A 133 5.66 10.31 0.87
N LEU A 134 4.81 9.47 0.27
CA LEU A 134 3.35 9.63 0.27
C LEU A 134 2.78 9.55 1.69
N ARG A 135 3.26 8.62 2.53
CA ARG A 135 2.85 8.53 3.94
C ARG A 135 3.19 9.81 4.72
N ARG A 136 4.38 10.40 4.48
CA ARG A 136 4.75 11.68 5.12
C ARG A 136 3.85 12.82 4.64
N LEU A 137 3.56 12.89 3.34
CA LEU A 137 2.67 13.91 2.78
C LEU A 137 1.24 13.77 3.33
N GLN A 138 0.74 12.54 3.45
CA GLN A 138 -0.55 12.25 4.09
C GLN A 138 -0.55 12.69 5.56
N ALA A 139 0.50 12.38 6.33
CA ALA A 139 0.61 12.81 7.72
C ALA A 139 0.61 14.33 7.85
N ASN A 140 1.37 15.03 6.99
CA ASN A 140 1.39 16.49 6.95
C ASN A 140 -0.01 17.06 6.63
N HIS A 141 -0.69 16.54 5.60
CA HIS A 141 -2.05 16.97 5.27
C HIS A 141 -3.03 16.76 6.43
N ILE A 142 -2.93 15.65 7.16
CA ILE A 142 -3.77 15.42 8.35
C ILE A 142 -3.50 16.51 9.40
N THR A 143 -2.22 16.82 9.67
CA THR A 143 -1.88 17.88 10.62
C THR A 143 -2.32 19.28 10.17
N GLU A 144 -2.28 19.56 8.87
CA GLU A 144 -2.76 20.81 8.29
C GLU A 144 -4.29 20.91 8.37
N LEU A 145 -5.02 19.83 8.07
CA LEU A 145 -6.48 19.80 8.20
C LEU A 145 -6.92 19.98 9.67
N ASP A 146 -6.21 19.35 10.62
CA ASP A 146 -6.49 19.53 12.04
C ASP A 146 -6.24 20.96 12.51
N SER A 147 -5.20 21.63 12.00
CA SER A 147 -4.91 23.03 12.35
C SER A 147 -5.96 23.97 11.76
N ILE A 148 -6.35 23.78 10.50
CA ILE A 148 -7.42 24.55 9.85
C ILE A 148 -8.73 24.36 10.61
N LYS A 149 -9.09 23.12 10.96
CA LYS A 149 -10.32 22.82 11.69
C LYS A 149 -10.35 23.52 13.05
N ARG A 150 -9.23 23.58 13.78
CA ARG A 150 -9.15 24.33 15.05
C ARG A 150 -9.36 25.82 14.85
N VAL A 151 -8.68 26.41 13.86
CA VAL A 151 -8.81 27.85 13.56
C VAL A 151 -10.24 28.20 13.16
N GLU A 152 -10.88 27.40 12.31
CA GLU A 152 -12.27 27.63 11.91
C GLU A 152 -13.25 27.42 13.07
N GLN A 153 -13.02 26.42 13.93
CA GLN A 153 -13.83 26.23 15.14
C GLN A 153 -13.73 27.43 16.08
N GLU A 154 -12.52 27.95 16.32
CA GLU A 154 -12.31 29.15 17.14
C GLU A 154 -13.02 30.38 16.56
N LYS A 155 -13.04 30.54 15.22
CA LYS A 155 -13.81 31.61 14.56
C LYS A 155 -15.31 31.44 14.79
N VAL A 156 -15.84 30.23 14.64
CA VAL A 156 -17.26 29.93 14.88
C VAL A 156 -17.63 30.21 16.33
N ASP A 157 -16.80 29.80 17.29
CA ASP A 157 -17.04 30.03 18.72
C ASP A 157 -17.02 31.53 19.04
N ASN A 158 -16.08 32.29 18.47
CA ASN A 158 -16.00 33.74 18.63
C ASN A 158 -17.19 34.47 18.00
N LEU A 159 -17.64 34.06 16.81
CA LEU A 159 -18.82 34.64 16.17
C LEU A 159 -20.10 34.33 16.95
N SER A 160 -20.21 33.11 17.49
CA SER A 160 -21.33 32.71 18.35
C SER A 160 -21.43 33.60 19.59
N LYS A 161 -20.30 33.83 20.28
CA LYS A 161 -20.25 34.75 21.43
C LYS A 161 -20.67 36.17 21.08
N ARG A 162 -20.17 36.72 19.96
CA ARG A 162 -20.54 38.07 19.51
C ARG A 162 -22.02 38.17 19.16
N LEU A 163 -22.60 37.11 18.59
CA LEU A 163 -24.03 37.06 18.29
C LEU A 163 -24.85 37.09 19.59
N GLU A 164 -24.47 36.30 20.58
CA GLU A 164 -25.11 36.32 21.91
C GLU A 164 -25.03 37.70 22.58
N GLU A 165 -23.88 38.37 22.50
CA GLU A 165 -23.71 39.75 23.00
C GLU A 165 -24.66 40.73 22.30
N VAL A 166 -24.78 40.65 20.98
CA VAL A 166 -25.69 41.49 20.20
C VAL A 166 -27.15 41.20 20.54
N ASP A 167 -27.53 39.93 20.71
CA ASP A 167 -28.89 39.57 21.10
C ASP A 167 -29.22 40.06 22.52
N GLN A 168 -28.27 39.99 23.46
CA GLN A 168 -28.41 40.60 24.78
C GLN A 168 -28.56 42.12 24.71
N GLN A 169 -27.78 42.81 23.86
CA GLN A 169 -27.91 44.24 23.65
C GLN A 169 -29.28 44.61 23.05
N ARG A 170 -29.76 43.85 22.07
CA ARG A 170 -31.09 44.03 21.47
C ARG A 170 -32.20 43.86 22.49
N LEU A 171 -32.11 42.86 23.37
CA LEU A 171 -33.07 42.66 24.46
C LEU A 171 -33.10 43.85 25.41
N LYS A 172 -31.92 44.32 25.88
CA LYS A 172 -31.83 45.51 26.74
C LYS A 172 -32.45 46.75 26.10
N LEU A 173 -32.10 47.03 24.85
CA LEU A 173 -32.66 48.18 24.13
C LEU A 173 -34.18 48.04 23.93
N ARG A 174 -34.69 46.84 23.70
CA ARG A 174 -36.13 46.58 23.60
C ARG A 174 -36.83 46.86 24.93
N ASP A 175 -36.26 46.41 26.04
CA ASP A 175 -36.78 46.66 27.38
C ASP A 175 -36.75 48.16 27.71
N GLU A 176 -35.68 48.88 27.36
CA GLU A 176 -35.59 50.33 27.53
C GLU A 176 -36.63 51.09 26.69
N VAL A 177 -36.78 50.73 25.40
CA VAL A 177 -37.78 51.35 24.51
C VAL A 177 -39.19 51.10 25.02
N THR A 178 -39.51 49.88 25.46
CA THR A 178 -40.83 49.57 26.02
C THR A 178 -41.08 50.32 27.34
N SER A 179 -40.08 50.44 28.23
CA SER A 179 -40.19 51.25 29.45
C SER A 179 -40.46 52.72 29.13
N LYS A 180 -39.64 53.34 28.27
CA LYS A 180 -39.80 54.74 27.86
C LYS A 180 -41.13 54.98 27.13
N SER A 181 -41.56 54.05 26.29
CA SER A 181 -42.86 54.12 25.62
C SER A 181 -44.02 54.12 26.62
N ASN A 182 -43.95 53.28 27.66
CA ASN A 182 -44.94 53.25 28.74
C ASN A 182 -44.95 54.56 29.55
N GLU A 183 -43.77 55.10 29.88
CA GLU A 183 -43.63 56.40 30.58
C GLU A 183 -44.22 57.56 29.76
N LEU A 184 -43.91 57.64 28.47
CA LEU A 184 -44.47 58.64 27.56
C LEU A 184 -45.99 58.50 27.43
N THR A 185 -46.49 57.27 27.32
CA THR A 185 -47.93 56.99 27.26
C THR A 185 -48.64 57.41 28.55
N ALA A 186 -48.03 57.16 29.72
CA ALA A 186 -48.57 57.60 31.00
C ALA A 186 -48.58 59.13 31.12
N THR A 187 -47.50 59.79 30.70
CA THR A 187 -47.40 61.26 30.68
C THR A 187 -48.44 61.88 29.76
N ALA A 188 -48.60 61.32 28.55
CA ALA A 188 -49.63 61.75 27.60
C ALA A 188 -51.05 61.58 28.16
N LYS A 189 -51.34 60.45 28.84
CA LYS A 189 -52.62 60.24 29.53
C LYS A 189 -52.86 61.28 30.64
N SER A 190 -51.82 61.65 31.40
CA SER A 190 -51.90 62.71 32.42
C SER A 190 -52.28 64.05 31.79
N TRP A 191 -51.58 64.46 30.73
CA TRP A 191 -51.87 65.71 30.02
C TRP A 191 -53.27 65.73 29.43
N VAL A 192 -53.74 64.64 28.81
CA VAL A 192 -55.12 64.53 28.31
C VAL A 192 -56.12 64.70 29.45
N ALA A 193 -55.87 64.13 30.63
CA ALA A 193 -56.74 64.27 31.79
C ALA A 193 -56.74 65.72 32.34
N GLU A 194 -55.58 66.36 32.42
CA GLU A 194 -55.43 67.77 32.84
C GLU A 194 -56.14 68.72 31.89
N ILE A 195 -55.98 68.54 30.58
CA ILE A 195 -56.67 69.32 29.55
C ILE A 195 -58.18 69.10 29.63
N SER A 196 -58.63 67.85 29.78
CA SER A 196 -60.05 67.54 29.96
C SER A 196 -60.65 68.14 31.25
N ALA A 197 -59.82 68.37 32.28
CA ALA A 197 -60.22 69.09 33.48
C ALA A 197 -60.32 70.60 33.25
N LEU A 198 -59.35 71.18 32.52
CA LEU A 198 -59.37 72.59 32.10
C LEU A 198 -60.58 72.92 31.21
N ASP A 199 -60.90 72.05 30.25
CA ASP A 199 -62.06 72.23 29.35
C ASP A 199 -63.39 72.23 30.12
N ARG A 200 -63.52 71.34 31.13
CA ARG A 200 -64.66 71.35 32.07
C ARG A 200 -64.73 72.63 32.92
N GLY A 201 -63.60 73.25 33.24
CA GLY A 201 -63.55 74.55 33.93
C GLY A 201 -63.84 75.74 33.01
N LEU A 202 -63.52 75.61 31.72
CA LEU A 202 -63.67 76.65 30.70
C LEU A 202 -65.05 76.70 30.04
N ALA A 203 -65.87 75.67 30.21
CA ALA A 203 -67.28 75.63 29.79
C ALA A 203 -68.17 76.75 30.40
N VAL A 204 -67.62 77.62 31.27
CA VAL A 204 -68.29 78.78 31.87
C VAL A 204 -68.08 80.09 31.08
N GLY A 205 -67.19 80.13 30.08
CA GLY A 205 -66.90 81.33 29.29
C GLY A 205 -67.17 81.16 27.78
N ARG A 206 -68.25 81.78 27.28
CA ARG A 206 -68.47 81.93 25.83
C ARG A 206 -67.28 82.70 25.25
N ASP A 207 -66.66 82.13 24.20
CA ASP A 207 -65.52 82.63 23.39
C ASP A 207 -64.12 82.10 23.71
N LEU A 208 -63.91 81.29 24.77
CA LEU A 208 -62.65 80.56 24.95
C LEU A 208 -62.44 79.29 24.10
N PRO A 209 -63.46 78.54 23.61
CA PRO A 209 -63.24 77.29 22.88
C PRO A 209 -62.44 77.45 21.58
N ALA A 210 -62.61 78.56 20.87
CA ALA A 210 -61.90 78.81 19.62
C ALA A 210 -60.41 79.13 19.84
N VAL A 211 -60.07 79.80 20.95
CA VAL A 211 -58.68 80.13 21.31
C VAL A 211 -58.00 78.93 21.96
N ALA A 212 -58.70 78.21 22.84
CA ALA A 212 -58.22 76.96 23.44
C ALA A 212 -58.00 75.88 22.39
N SER A 213 -58.91 75.72 21.42
CA SER A 213 -58.72 74.80 20.28
C SER A 213 -57.52 75.17 19.41
N ARG A 214 -57.23 76.46 19.24
CA ARG A 214 -56.08 76.94 18.46
C ARG A 214 -54.76 76.77 19.21
N ILE A 215 -54.74 77.01 20.52
CA ILE A 215 -53.58 76.73 21.39
C ILE A 215 -53.36 75.22 21.48
N PHE A 216 -54.41 74.42 21.57
CA PHE A 216 -54.36 72.96 21.62
C PHE A 216 -53.85 72.35 20.30
N ARG A 217 -54.28 72.89 19.15
CA ARG A 217 -53.70 72.57 17.83
C ARG A 217 -52.21 72.88 17.80
N LEU A 218 -51.78 74.05 18.29
CA LEU A 218 -50.37 74.42 18.33
C LEU A 218 -49.57 73.55 19.31
N LEU A 219 -50.14 73.15 20.44
CA LEU A 219 -49.48 72.33 21.45
C LEU A 219 -49.31 70.87 20.98
N ILE A 220 -50.33 70.28 20.35
CA ILE A 220 -50.23 68.94 19.75
C ILE A 220 -49.19 68.93 18.63
N CYS A 221 -49.19 69.96 17.78
CA CYS A 221 -48.17 70.12 16.75
C CYS A 221 -46.76 70.29 17.35
N PHE A 222 -46.61 71.01 18.47
CA PHE A 222 -45.33 71.17 19.15
C PHE A 222 -44.84 69.88 19.81
N ILE A 223 -45.74 69.10 20.41
CA ILE A 223 -45.41 67.82 21.04
C ILE A 223 -45.01 66.79 19.98
N PHE A 224 -45.68 66.76 18.82
CA PHE A 224 -45.28 65.94 17.68
C PHE A 224 -43.93 66.36 17.09
N ALA A 225 -43.69 67.67 16.96
CA ALA A 225 -42.43 68.20 16.45
C ALA A 225 -41.24 67.97 17.40
N ALA A 226 -41.47 67.96 18.72
CA ALA A 226 -40.44 67.72 19.72
C ALA A 226 -40.13 66.23 19.92
N ALA A 227 -41.09 65.33 19.66
CA ALA A 227 -40.93 63.90 19.91
C ALA A 227 -40.16 63.16 18.79
N PHE A 228 -40.12 63.68 17.56
CA PHE A 228 -39.50 63.00 16.41
C PHE A 228 -38.82 63.99 15.44
N PRO A 229 -37.56 64.41 15.69
CA PRO A 229 -36.84 65.36 14.84
C PRO A 229 -36.63 64.84 13.41
N GLU A 230 -36.36 63.54 13.25
CA GLU A 230 -36.13 62.89 11.95
C GLU A 230 -37.43 62.81 11.11
N ALA A 231 -38.59 62.68 11.76
CA ALA A 231 -39.89 62.70 11.10
C ALA A 231 -40.24 64.09 10.51
N GLN A 232 -39.63 65.16 11.03
CA GLN A 232 -39.90 66.53 10.61
C GLN A 232 -39.26 66.84 9.24
N GLU A 233 -38.04 66.35 9.00
CA GLU A 233 -37.38 66.47 7.69
C GLU A 233 -38.13 65.69 6.61
N GLU A 234 -38.63 64.50 6.95
CA GLU A 234 -39.35 63.63 6.03
C GLU A 234 -40.75 64.17 5.69
N ALA A 235 -41.45 64.75 6.68
CA ALA A 235 -42.72 65.44 6.50
C ALA A 235 -42.59 66.71 5.64
N LEU A 236 -41.51 67.50 5.84
CA LEU A 236 -41.22 68.68 5.02
C LEU A 236 -40.84 68.28 3.58
N ALA A 237 -40.07 67.21 3.40
CA ALA A 237 -39.74 66.67 2.09
C ALA A 237 -40.98 66.16 1.35
N ALA A 238 -41.91 65.48 2.04
CA ALA A 238 -43.16 65.02 1.46
C ALA A 238 -44.10 66.16 1.07
N ALA A 239 -44.22 67.20 1.90
CA ALA A 239 -44.95 68.42 1.54
C ALA A 239 -44.32 69.14 0.34
N GLY A 240 -42.99 69.13 0.23
CA GLY A 240 -42.26 69.62 -0.95
C GLY A 240 -42.63 68.86 -2.23
N ARG A 241 -42.62 67.51 -2.18
CA ARG A 241 -43.00 66.65 -3.30
C ARG A 241 -44.47 66.83 -3.72
N ALA A 242 -45.38 66.95 -2.76
CA ALA A 242 -46.80 67.20 -3.03
C ALA A 242 -47.02 68.57 -3.71
N ARG A 243 -46.27 69.60 -3.31
CA ARG A 243 -46.28 70.91 -3.97
C ARG A 243 -45.74 70.84 -5.38
N GLU A 244 -44.66 70.12 -5.63
CA GLU A 244 -44.11 69.94 -6.97
C GLU A 244 -45.07 69.18 -7.89
N ALA A 245 -45.71 68.13 -7.39
CA ALA A 245 -46.73 67.40 -8.13
C ALA A 245 -47.92 68.29 -8.50
N ARG A 246 -48.39 69.15 -7.58
CA ARG A 246 -49.47 70.11 -7.87
C ARG A 246 -49.03 71.16 -8.89
N ARG A 247 -47.82 71.72 -8.77
CA ARG A 247 -47.26 72.65 -9.77
C ARG A 247 -47.23 72.04 -11.17
N GLN A 248 -46.83 70.78 -11.29
CA GLN A 248 -46.81 70.07 -12.58
C GLN A 248 -48.21 69.83 -13.13
N ALA A 249 -49.21 69.64 -12.28
CA ALA A 249 -50.58 69.37 -12.69
C ALA A 249 -51.38 70.64 -13.04
N THR A 250 -51.13 71.78 -12.37
CA THR A 250 -51.93 73.01 -12.52
C THR A 250 -51.20 74.17 -13.19
N GLY A 251 -49.88 74.09 -13.35
CA GLY A 251 -49.07 75.13 -14.01
C GLY A 251 -48.90 76.43 -13.22
N GLU A 252 -49.29 76.47 -11.95
CA GLU A 252 -49.13 77.66 -11.10
C GLU A 252 -47.69 77.82 -10.59
N GLU A 253 -47.04 78.92 -10.99
CA GLU A 253 -45.74 79.32 -10.45
C GLU A 253 -45.94 80.10 -9.13
N SER A 254 -45.73 79.39 -8.03
CA SER A 254 -45.52 79.93 -6.68
C SER A 254 -46.73 80.59 -6.00
N SER A 255 -47.48 79.79 -5.23
CA SER A 255 -48.22 80.30 -4.07
C SER A 255 -47.35 80.16 -2.80
N ALA A 256 -47.17 81.24 -2.04
CA ALA A 256 -46.51 81.23 -0.73
C ALA A 256 -47.41 80.64 0.39
N HIS A 257 -48.57 80.10 0.05
CA HIS A 257 -49.55 79.58 1.00
C HIS A 257 -49.53 78.05 1.05
N PHE A 258 -49.63 77.49 2.27
CA PHE A 258 -49.81 76.05 2.49
C PHE A 258 -51.28 75.70 2.27
N PHE A 259 -51.54 74.74 1.38
CA PHE A 259 -52.88 74.21 1.16
C PHE A 259 -53.15 72.97 2.03
N MET A 260 -54.41 72.63 2.24
CA MET A 260 -54.83 71.49 3.08
C MET A 260 -54.17 70.17 2.65
N ASP A 261 -53.99 69.97 1.35
CA ASP A 261 -53.33 68.79 0.78
C ASP A 261 -51.82 68.72 1.12
N ASP A 262 -51.14 69.87 1.24
CA ASP A 262 -49.74 69.92 1.70
C ASP A 262 -49.65 69.48 3.17
N TYR A 263 -50.65 69.85 3.96
CA TYR A 263 -50.76 69.53 5.39
C TYR A 263 -51.05 68.03 5.60
N LEU A 264 -52.02 67.46 4.86
CA LEU A 264 -52.34 66.03 4.93
C LEU A 264 -51.18 65.14 4.46
N ALA A 265 -50.45 65.54 3.41
CA ALA A 265 -49.27 64.80 2.94
C ALA A 265 -48.11 64.82 3.97
N SER A 266 -47.91 65.95 4.66
CA SER A 266 -46.88 66.06 5.71
C SER A 266 -47.19 65.17 6.92
N MET A 267 -48.47 65.02 7.28
CA MET A 267 -48.89 64.16 8.39
C MET A 267 -48.84 62.67 8.06
N ALA A 268 -48.99 62.31 6.77
CA ALA A 268 -48.95 60.91 6.33
C ALA A 268 -47.52 60.36 6.15
N ALA A 269 -46.54 61.23 5.88
CA ALA A 269 -45.16 60.83 5.57
C ALA A 269 -44.43 60.08 6.70
N PRO A 270 -44.50 60.46 7.98
CA PRO A 270 -43.79 59.73 9.04
C PRO A 270 -44.45 58.40 9.45
N VAL A 271 -45.46 57.91 8.73
CA VAL A 271 -46.24 56.70 9.08
C VAL A 271 -45.86 55.47 8.22
N GLU A 272 -44.84 55.58 7.35
CA GLU A 272 -44.38 54.48 6.49
C GLU A 272 -43.33 53.54 7.13
N PRO A 273 -43.32 53.40 8.45
CA PRO A 273 -43.40 52.05 9.00
C PRO A 273 -44.55 51.99 9.99
N ILE A 274 -45.66 51.40 9.56
CA ILE A 274 -46.83 51.14 10.39
C ILE A 274 -46.46 50.16 11.51
N THR A 275 -45.92 50.68 12.60
CA THR A 275 -46.05 50.06 13.90
C THR A 275 -47.51 50.20 14.33
N MET A 276 -48.07 49.21 15.03
CA MET A 276 -49.46 49.23 15.54
C MET A 276 -49.82 50.56 16.22
N LEU A 277 -48.83 51.21 16.85
CA LEU A 277 -48.98 52.52 17.48
C LEU A 277 -49.34 53.63 16.47
N GLY A 278 -48.69 53.69 15.30
CA GLY A 278 -49.00 54.69 14.26
C GLY A 278 -50.40 54.50 13.66
N TYR A 279 -50.84 53.25 13.51
CA TYR A 279 -52.20 52.95 13.03
C TYR A 279 -53.27 53.32 14.06
N GLU A 280 -53.05 53.01 15.34
CA GLU A 280 -53.98 53.38 16.42
C GLU A 280 -54.00 54.89 16.66
N LEU A 281 -52.86 55.57 16.56
CA LEU A 281 -52.77 57.02 16.70
C LEU A 281 -53.48 57.73 15.53
N ARG A 282 -53.32 57.23 14.29
CA ARG A 282 -54.06 57.73 13.14
C ARG A 282 -55.57 57.57 13.31
N LYS A 283 -56.04 56.39 13.77
CA LYS A 283 -57.46 56.17 14.06
C LYS A 283 -57.98 57.09 15.17
N ALA A 284 -57.22 57.26 16.25
CA ALA A 284 -57.60 58.13 17.35
C ALA A 284 -57.71 59.59 16.89
N VAL A 285 -56.79 60.05 16.04
CA VAL A 285 -56.84 61.39 15.43
C VAL A 285 -58.03 61.52 14.47
N GLU A 286 -58.28 60.54 13.60
CA GLU A 286 -59.43 60.54 12.68
C GLU A 286 -60.79 60.53 13.44
N GLU A 287 -60.92 59.77 14.53
CA GLU A 287 -62.11 59.79 15.38
C GLU A 287 -62.29 61.13 16.11
N LEU A 288 -61.19 61.70 16.61
CA LEU A 288 -61.21 63.03 17.24
C LEU A 288 -61.66 64.11 16.25
N PHE A 289 -61.20 64.03 14.99
CA PHE A 289 -61.63 64.93 13.93
C PHE A 289 -63.11 64.76 13.57
N ARG A 290 -63.63 63.52 13.48
CA ARG A 290 -65.07 63.27 13.27
C ARG A 290 -65.94 63.79 14.41
N LEU A 291 -65.48 63.69 15.66
CA LEU A 291 -66.20 64.16 16.84
C LEU A 291 -66.22 65.69 16.94
N LEU A 292 -65.12 66.34 16.56
CA LEU A 292 -64.96 67.80 16.68
C LEU A 292 -65.47 68.57 15.46
N TRP A 293 -65.47 67.95 14.27
CA TRP A 293 -65.95 68.54 13.02
C TRP A 293 -66.72 67.51 12.15
N PRO A 294 -68.01 67.27 12.41
CA PRO A 294 -68.79 66.22 11.73
C PRO A 294 -69.09 66.51 10.24
N THR A 295 -68.90 67.75 9.78
CA THR A 295 -69.37 68.23 8.48
C THR A 295 -68.26 68.49 7.44
N GLU A 296 -67.00 68.27 7.77
CA GLU A 296 -65.85 68.57 6.89
C GLU A 296 -65.01 67.33 6.51
N ILE A 297 -65.59 66.12 6.59
CA ILE A 297 -65.00 64.88 6.07
C ILE A 297 -65.93 64.28 5.01
#